data_AF-A0A954DF41-F1
#
_entry.id   AF-A0A954DF41-F1
#
_cell.length_a   1.000
_cell.length_b   1.000
_cell.length_c   1.000
_cell.angle_alpha   90.00
_cell.angle_beta   90.00
_cell.angle_gamma   90.00
#
_symmetry.space_group_name_H-M   'P 1'
#
loop_
_entity.id
_entity.type
_entity.pdbx_description
1 polymer ?
#
loop_
_entity_poly.entity_id
_entity_poly.type
_entity_poly.pdbx_seq_one_letter_code
_entity_poly.pdbx_strand_id
1 'polypeptide(L)'
;HSVSLKKVKGTLVDLEELGRLLADDLEVEEWQVHLRKKDDDPHEVDELIVYVAARPGTNEAALEDRLRSSIQSTCEVRPNEFRFMPIPALLERVGMERELKEKRFLDTRSPA
;
A
#
# COMPACT_ATOMS: atom_id res chain seq x y z
N HIS A 1 1.31 -6.63 -21.09
CA HIS A 1 0.91 -5.96 -19.84
C HIS A 1 -0.35 -6.62 -19.32
N SER A 2 -0.32 -7.15 -18.09
CA SER A 2 -1.46 -7.79 -17.45
C SER A 2 -1.91 -6.88 -16.31
N VAL A 3 -2.81 -5.93 -16.60
CA VAL A 3 -3.29 -4.97 -15.60
C VAL A 3 -3.95 -5.73 -14.44
N SER A 4 -3.39 -5.63 -13.24
CA SER A 4 -3.92 -6.29 -12.03
C SER A 4 -4.91 -5.37 -11.31
N LEU A 5 -6.14 -5.27 -11.84
CA LEU A 5 -7.20 -4.46 -11.26
C LEU A 5 -7.85 -5.17 -10.06
N LYS A 6 -7.85 -4.53 -8.89
CA LYS A 6 -8.66 -4.98 -7.74
C LYS A 6 -9.74 -3.95 -7.41
N LYS A 7 -10.98 -4.41 -7.24
CA LYS A 7 -12.07 -3.54 -6.78
C LYS A 7 -11.85 -3.19 -5.31
N VAL A 8 -11.82 -1.92 -4.95
CA VAL A 8 -11.82 -1.40 -3.57
C VAL A 8 -12.96 -0.39 -3.47
N LYS A 9 -13.96 -0.64 -2.60
CA LYS A 9 -15.18 0.19 -2.50
C LYS A 9 -15.88 0.48 -3.85
N GLY A 10 -15.82 -0.45 -4.80
CA GLY A 10 -16.42 -0.29 -6.14
C GLY A 10 -15.54 0.40 -7.18
N THR A 11 -14.41 1.00 -6.80
CA THR A 11 -13.40 1.55 -7.71
C THR A 11 -12.41 0.46 -8.12
N LEU A 12 -12.11 0.35 -9.41
CA LEU A 12 -11.03 -0.51 -9.91
C LEU A 12 -9.70 0.17 -9.60
N VAL A 13 -8.97 -0.33 -8.61
CA VAL A 13 -7.63 0.14 -8.28
C VAL A 13 -6.62 -0.63 -9.13
N ASP A 14 -5.83 0.10 -9.91
CA ASP A 14 -4.65 -0.43 -10.55
C ASP A 14 -3.51 -0.52 -9.53
N LEU A 15 -3.33 -1.73 -9.01
CA LEU A 15 -2.27 -1.99 -8.03
C LEU A 15 -0.88 -1.91 -8.66
N GLU A 16 -0.72 -2.25 -9.94
CA GLU A 16 0.57 -2.15 -10.61
C GLU A 16 1.00 -0.68 -10.77
N GLU A 17 0.05 0.19 -11.11
CA GLU A 17 0.29 1.64 -11.18
C GLU A 17 0.59 2.25 -9.80
N LEU A 18 -0.18 1.87 -8.78
CA LEU A 18 0.10 2.28 -7.40
C LEU A 18 1.51 1.85 -6.96
N GLY A 19 1.89 0.61 -7.26
CA GLY A 19 3.21 0.09 -6.94
C GLY A 19 4.34 0.80 -7.67
N ARG A 20 4.15 1.15 -8.94
CA ARG A 20 5.13 1.96 -9.70
C ARG A 20 5.28 3.35 -9.10
N LEU A 21 4.18 4.01 -8.76
CA LEU A 21 4.21 5.34 -8.15
C LEU A 21 5.00 5.35 -6.84
N LEU A 22 4.80 4.33 -5.99
CA LEU A 22 5.53 4.18 -4.74
C LEU A 22 7.01 3.83 -4.96
N ALA A 23 7.33 3.01 -5.98
CA ALA A 23 8.70 2.62 -6.29
C ALA A 23 9.51 3.73 -6.98
N ASP A 24 8.85 4.64 -7.71
CA ASP A 24 9.50 5.75 -8.42
C ASP A 24 9.80 6.94 -7.49
N ASP A 25 9.23 6.99 -6.29
CA ASP A 25 9.48 8.06 -5.32
C ASP A 25 10.82 7.85 -4.60
N LEU A 26 11.76 8.78 -4.79
CA LEU A 26 13.12 8.69 -4.24
C LEU A 26 13.17 8.71 -2.70
N GLU A 27 12.17 9.25 -2.03
CA GLU A 27 12.11 9.32 -0.57
C GLU A 27 11.48 8.07 0.05
N VAL A 28 10.94 7.17 -0.78
CA VAL A 28 10.46 5.85 -0.36
C VAL A 28 11.58 4.82 -0.56
N GLU A 29 12.04 4.22 0.54
CA GLU A 29 13.01 3.13 0.47
C GLU A 29 12.34 1.76 0.40
N GLU A 30 11.19 1.62 1.05
CA GLU A 30 10.44 0.37 0.98
C GLU A 30 8.92 0.60 1.11
N TRP A 31 8.10 -0.26 0.50
CA TRP A 31 6.63 -0.12 0.56
C TRP A 31 5.84 -1.44 0.51
N GLN A 32 4.64 -1.40 1.08
CA GLN A 32 3.63 -2.46 0.96
C GLN A 32 2.23 -1.85 0.91
N VAL A 33 1.38 -2.39 0.04
CA VAL A 33 -0.04 -2.04 -0.01
C VAL A 33 -0.84 -3.17 0.63
N HIS A 34 -1.71 -2.81 1.57
CA HIS A 34 -2.58 -3.76 2.27
C HIS A 34 -4.05 -3.39 2.06
N LEU A 35 -4.77 -4.29 1.42
CA LEU A 35 -6.23 -4.28 1.35
C LEU A 35 -6.79 -5.13 2.47
N ARG A 36 -7.56 -4.50 3.36
CA ARG A 36 -8.25 -5.18 4.46
C ARG A 36 -9.69 -4.73 4.57
N LYS A 37 -10.45 -5.39 5.43
CA LYS A 37 -11.72 -4.86 5.91
C LYS A 37 -11.48 -3.92 7.08
N LYS A 38 -12.28 -2.86 7.18
CA LYS A 38 -12.26 -2.00 8.36
C LYS A 38 -12.54 -2.84 9.60
N ASP A 39 -11.71 -2.64 10.63
CA ASP A 39 -11.75 -3.39 11.90
C ASP A 39 -11.69 -4.92 11.74
N ASP A 40 -11.16 -5.39 10.60
CA ASP A 40 -11.09 -6.80 10.19
C ASP A 40 -12.46 -7.52 10.18
N ASP A 41 -13.56 -6.77 10.04
CA ASP A 41 -14.93 -7.29 9.97
C ASP A 41 -15.33 -7.57 8.51
N PRO A 42 -15.71 -8.82 8.14
CA PRO A 42 -16.07 -9.19 6.77
C PRO A 42 -17.25 -8.39 6.18
N HIS A 43 -18.09 -7.81 7.03
CA HIS A 43 -19.26 -7.02 6.63
C HIS A 43 -18.98 -5.53 6.48
N GLU A 44 -17.83 -5.06 6.95
CA GLU A 44 -17.45 -3.66 6.88
C GLU A 44 -16.87 -3.27 5.50
N VAL A 45 -16.58 -1.97 5.36
CA VAL A 45 -16.00 -1.40 4.14
C VAL A 45 -14.55 -1.82 3.97
N ASP A 46 -14.09 -1.87 2.71
CA ASP A 46 -12.67 -2.12 2.41
C ASP A 46 -11.81 -0.91 2.79
N GLU A 47 -10.58 -1.16 3.24
CA GLU A 47 -9.56 -0.15 3.49
C GLU A 47 -8.29 -0.44 2.68
N LEU A 48 -7.73 0.63 2.11
CA LEU A 48 -6.41 0.64 1.46
C LEU A 48 -5.41 1.30 2.44
N ILE A 49 -4.54 0.50 3.02
CA ILE A 49 -3.46 0.95 3.91
C ILE A 49 -2.14 0.88 3.13
N VAL A 50 -1.38 1.96 3.14
CA VAL A 50 -0.06 2.02 2.50
C VAL A 50 1.01 2.08 3.59
N TYR A 51 1.84 1.05 3.68
CA TYR A 51 2.99 1.02 4.55
C TYR A 51 4.20 1.54 3.79
N VAL A 52 4.96 2.43 4.41
CA VAL A 52 6.10 3.11 3.78
C VAL A 52 7.28 3.10 4.75
N ALA A 53 8.45 2.73 4.26
CA ALA A 53 9.70 3.08 4.90
C ALA A 53 10.26 4.30 4.16
N ALA A 54 10.27 5.43 4.84
CA ALA A 54 10.83 6.66 4.31
C ALA A 54 12.35 6.67 4.50
N ARG A 55 13.05 7.31 3.57
CA ARG A 55 14.49 7.53 3.66
C ARG A 55 14.84 8.33 4.92
N PRO A 56 15.97 8.06 5.61
CA PRO A 56 16.42 8.84 6.75
C PRO A 56 16.45 10.35 6.46
N GLY A 57 15.84 11.13 7.35
CA GLY A 57 15.76 12.60 7.22
C GLY A 57 14.59 13.10 6.38
N THR A 58 13.77 12.22 5.81
CA THR A 58 12.52 12.59 5.13
C THR A 58 11.50 13.11 6.12
N ASN A 59 10.77 14.17 5.75
CA ASN A 59 9.59 14.59 6.50
C ASN A 59 8.39 13.71 6.11
N GLU A 60 8.06 12.74 6.96
CA GLU A 60 6.98 11.77 6.73
C GLU A 60 5.63 12.43 6.44
N ALA A 61 5.28 13.55 7.09
CA ALA A 61 4.02 14.23 6.85
C ALA A 61 3.97 14.88 5.46
N ALA A 62 5.08 15.46 5.00
CA ALA A 62 5.17 16.04 3.66
C ALA A 62 5.20 14.95 2.58
N LEU A 63 5.89 13.84 2.84
CA LEU A 63 5.89 12.66 1.98
C LEU A 63 4.48 12.07 1.87
N GLU A 64 3.77 11.94 2.99
CA GLU A 64 2.39 11.43 3.01
C GLU A 64 1.46 12.29 2.14
N ASP A 65 1.48 13.62 2.32
CA ASP A 65 0.62 14.53 1.57
C ASP A 65 0.89 14.45 0.07
N ARG A 66 2.17 14.37 -0.32
CA ARG A 66 2.59 14.19 -1.71
C ARG A 66 2.12 12.85 -2.27
N LEU A 67 2.45 11.74 -1.61
CA LEU A 67 2.07 10.40 -2.08
C LEU A 67 0.56 10.27 -2.19
N ARG A 68 -0.18 10.77 -1.19
CA ARG A 68 -1.65 10.78 -1.20
C ARG A 68 -2.20 11.54 -2.40
N SER A 69 -1.66 12.72 -2.68
CA SER A 69 -2.08 13.55 -3.82
C SER A 69 -1.78 12.87 -5.16
N SER A 70 -0.59 12.27 -5.30
CA SER A 70 -0.19 11.54 -6.51
C SER A 70 -1.08 10.30 -6.73
N ILE A 71 -1.29 9.49 -5.70
CA ILE A 71 -2.12 8.27 -5.78
C ILE A 71 -3.56 8.61 -6.13
N GLN A 72 -4.12 9.66 -5.51
CA GLN A 72 -5.48 10.10 -5.80
C GLN A 72 -5.63 10.58 -7.25
N SER A 73 -4.62 11.28 -7.77
CA SER A 73 -4.64 11.84 -9.13
C SER A 73 -4.43 10.77 -10.20
N THR A 74 -3.59 9.78 -9.92
CA THR A 74 -3.20 8.74 -10.90
C THR A 74 -4.09 7.51 -10.83
N CYS A 75 -4.35 6.98 -9.64
CA CYS A 75 -5.05 5.71 -9.46
C CYS A 75 -6.54 5.87 -9.12
N GLU A 76 -7.05 7.10 -9.13
CA GLU A 76 -8.45 7.46 -8.80
C GLU A 76 -8.95 6.89 -7.45
N VAL A 77 -8.02 6.59 -6.53
CA VAL A 77 -8.30 6.05 -5.21
C VAL A 77 -7.57 6.84 -4.15
N ARG A 78 -8.20 7.00 -2.99
CA ARG A 78 -7.57 7.62 -1.82
C ARG A 78 -7.21 6.55 -0.80
N PRO A 79 -5.93 6.38 -0.43
CA PRO A 79 -5.55 5.54 0.69
C PRO A 79 -6.24 5.98 1.98
N ASN A 80 -6.76 5.01 2.74
CA ASN A 80 -7.39 5.26 4.03
C ASN A 80 -6.35 5.75 5.04
N GLU A 81 -5.16 5.14 5.03
CA GLU A 81 -4.11 5.38 6.02
C GLU A 81 -2.74 5.18 5.39
N PHE A 82 -1.77 6.00 5.80
CA PHE A 82 -0.34 5.74 5.59
C PHE A 82 0.28 5.36 6.91
N ARG A 83 1.14 4.35 6.90
CA ARG A 83 1.89 3.90 8.07
C ARG A 83 3.37 3.93 7.78
N PHE A 84 4.07 4.86 8.41
CA PHE A 84 5.51 4.94 8.34
C PHE A 84 6.14 3.97 9.32
N MET A 85 7.11 3.20 8.84
CA MET A 85 7.83 2.25 9.69
C MET A 85 9.26 2.02 9.20
N PRO A 86 10.18 1.61 10.09
CA PRO A 86 11.55 1.30 9.69
C PRO A 86 11.63 0.18 8.65
N ILE A 87 12.61 0.25 7.75
CA ILE A 87 12.87 -0.77 6.72
C ILE A 87 12.84 -2.20 7.27
N PRO A 88 13.52 -2.56 8.39
CA PRO A 88 13.52 -3.94 8.89
C PRO A 88 12.11 -4.47 9.15
N ALA A 89 11.26 -3.66 9.80
CA ALA A 89 9.89 -4.04 10.12
C ALA A 89 9.01 -4.16 8.87
N LEU A 90 9.27 -3.34 7.84
CA LEU A 90 8.55 -3.43 6.57
C LEU A 90 9.01 -4.63 5.74
N LEU A 91 10.30 -4.95 5.72
CA LEU A 91 10.84 -6.14 5.06
C LEU A 91 10.29 -7.43 5.68
N GLU A 92 10.16 -7.51 7.01
CA GLU A 92 9.50 -8.63 7.68
C GLU A 92 8.04 -8.81 7.22
N ARG A 93 7.33 -7.70 6.97
CA ARG A 93 5.94 -7.72 6.46
C ARG A 93 5.86 -8.07 4.98
N VAL A 94 6.74 -7.51 4.15
CA VAL A 94 6.80 -7.78 2.70
C VAL A 94 7.21 -9.23 2.47
N GLY A 95 8.16 -9.71 3.26
CA GLY A 95 8.69 -11.05 3.23
C GLY A 95 8.15 -11.95 4.33
N MET A 96 6.86 -11.82 4.74
CA MET A 96 6.20 -12.64 5.78
C MET A 96 6.89 -14.02 5.91
N GLU A 97 7.75 -14.20 6.93
CA GLU A 97 8.99 -15.02 6.95
C GLU A 97 8.92 -16.55 6.61
N ARG A 98 7.86 -17.06 5.97
CA ARG A 98 7.66 -18.50 5.67
C ARG A 98 7.25 -18.83 4.23
N GLU A 99 6.83 -17.86 3.42
CA GLU A 99 6.48 -18.11 2.01
C GLU A 99 7.50 -17.43 1.09
N LEU A 100 8.09 -18.18 0.15
CA LEU A 100 9.17 -17.76 -0.76
C LEU A 100 8.77 -16.68 -1.81
N LYS A 101 7.79 -15.81 -1.52
CA LYS A 101 7.32 -14.75 -2.43
C LYS A 101 7.05 -13.46 -1.68
N GLU A 102 7.67 -12.38 -2.14
CA GLU A 102 7.38 -11.02 -1.68
C GLU A 102 5.90 -10.67 -1.88
N LYS A 103 5.22 -10.29 -0.80
CA LYS A 103 3.82 -9.85 -0.82
C LYS A 103 3.75 -8.33 -0.76
N ARG A 104 4.10 -7.67 -1.87
CA ARG A 104 3.95 -6.22 -2.06
C ARG A 104 2.51 -5.76 -1.96
N PHE A 105 1.59 -6.61 -2.40
CA PHE A 105 0.16 -6.42 -2.33
C PHE A 105 -0.44 -7.51 -1.44
N LEU A 106 -0.80 -7.13 -0.22
CA LEU A 106 -1.47 -8.00 0.72
C LEU A 106 -2.98 -7.75 0.63
N ASP A 107 -3.78 -8.80 0.44
CA ASP A 107 -5.25 -8.71 0.42
C ASP A 107 -5.81 -9.71 1.42
N THR A 108 -6.32 -9.19 2.54
CA THR A 108 -6.90 -9.97 3.64
C THR A 108 -8.41 -9.76 3.75
N ARG A 109 -9.07 -9.23 2.70
CA ARG A 109 -10.51 -8.95 2.74
C ARG A 109 -11.38 -10.21 2.73
N SER A 110 -10.84 -11.33 2.27
CA SER A 110 -11.47 -12.65 2.40
C SER A 110 -10.58 -13.52 3.29
N PRO A 111 -11.14 -14.24 4.27
CA PRO A 111 -10.44 -15.39 4.83
C PRO A 111 -10.24 -16.41 3.70
N ALA A 112 -9.01 -16.92 3.58
CA ALA A 112 -8.73 -18.08 2.74
C ALA A 112 -9.53 -19.30 3.21
#